data_AF-A0A2E3H603-F1
#
_entry.id   AF-A0A2E3H603-F1
#
_cell.length_a   1.000
_cell.length_b   1.000
_cell.length_c   1.000
_cell.angle_alpha   90.00
_cell.angle_beta   90.00
_cell.angle_gamma   90.00
#
_symmetry.space_group_name_H-M   'P 1'
#
loop_
_entity.id
_entity.type
_entity.pdbx_description
1 polymer ?
#
loop_
_entity_poly.entity_id
_entity_poly.type
_entity_poly.pdbx_seq_one_letter_code
_entity_poly.pdbx_strand_id
1 'polypeptide(L)'
;MHAFSRRLIVRVLLITLWSVIAIALAKILGGVIPLGLKERIGADSVDHILSIIANSMLTVTTFSLTVMVASHQSVSSQWTPRAHQILLQDTTTHTVLATFVGAYLYALVAIIMRESQVFKGEELVILFFMTILVVLMIVVAIVRWIMHLELLGSLIETSGRIEKKSLEAYDLRCNYPTLGAHPLDEERASRLREVTSDKTGYVQQVYQDRLQDAAKEAGADIHVARPVGAFVFRGDILGWTDGGDACVESMHTNISVGSLRNYAQDPGFGLLNLTEIAQRALSPGINDPGTAVDMTGRIARVLLSNQVEPDPEIVHDRLYMPTLDRHALLRETIGAIARHGRAHPEVVLALSSTLAALSRHQDSELAAAARDLDAQIHKRIDDDVLEQVI
;
A
#
# COMPACT_ATOMS: atom_id res chain seq x y z
N MET A 1 17.84 -5.25 2.33
CA MET A 1 17.53 -6.53 3.02
C MET A 1 16.03 -6.70 3.37
N HIS A 2 15.31 -5.67 3.86
CA HIS A 2 13.88 -5.79 4.23
C HIS A 2 12.91 -6.16 3.08
N ALA A 3 13.21 -5.85 1.82
CA ALA A 3 12.40 -6.28 0.67
C ALA A 3 12.56 -7.77 0.33
N PHE A 4 13.73 -8.36 0.61
CA PHE A 4 14.04 -9.75 0.24
C PHE A 4 13.45 -10.77 1.24
N SER A 5 13.48 -10.44 2.54
CA SER A 5 12.85 -11.21 3.64
C SER A 5 11.32 -11.34 3.53
N ARG A 6 10.67 -10.49 2.73
CA ARG A 6 9.22 -10.51 2.50
C ARG A 6 8.77 -11.54 1.47
N ARG A 7 9.69 -12.12 0.70
CA ARG A 7 9.33 -13.15 -0.30
C ARG A 7 8.98 -14.46 0.39
N LEU A 8 7.84 -15.04 0.03
CA LEU A 8 7.32 -16.32 0.55
C LEU A 8 8.40 -17.41 0.57
N ILE A 9 9.17 -17.54 -0.51
CA ILE A 9 10.25 -18.52 -0.66
C ILE A 9 11.31 -18.38 0.44
N VAL A 10 11.69 -17.16 0.81
CA VAL A 10 12.70 -16.92 1.84
C VAL A 10 12.18 -17.35 3.21
N ARG A 11 10.90 -17.09 3.52
CA ARG A 11 10.28 -17.49 4.79
C ARG A 11 10.09 -19.00 4.88
N VAL A 12 9.63 -19.63 3.79
CA VAL A 12 9.53 -21.09 3.69
C VAL A 12 10.89 -21.73 3.93
N LEU A 13 11.95 -21.24 3.26
CA LEU A 13 13.31 -21.75 3.43
C LEU A 13 13.83 -21.56 4.85
N LEU A 14 13.58 -20.40 5.48
CA LEU A 14 13.99 -20.13 6.86
C LEU A 14 13.29 -21.05 7.86
N ILE A 15 11.97 -21.25 7.74
CA ILE A 15 11.20 -22.11 8.64
C ILE A 15 11.61 -23.58 8.43
N THR A 16 11.78 -24.01 7.17
CA THR A 16 12.26 -25.36 6.86
C THR A 16 13.66 -25.59 7.41
N LEU A 17 14.56 -24.62 7.26
CA LEU A 17 15.90 -24.67 7.83
C LEU A 17 15.83 -24.74 9.36
N TRP A 18 14.94 -23.97 9.99
CA TRP A 18 14.70 -24.03 11.43
C TRP A 18 14.23 -25.43 11.84
N SER A 19 13.30 -26.04 11.11
CA SER A 19 12.83 -27.41 11.34
C SER A 19 13.94 -28.46 11.22
N VAL A 20 14.87 -28.30 10.27
CA VAL A 20 16.04 -29.18 10.15
C VAL A 20 17.04 -28.95 11.28
N ILE A 21 17.25 -27.69 11.68
CA ILE A 21 18.09 -27.34 12.84
C ILE A 21 17.48 -27.89 14.12
N ALA A 22 16.16 -27.83 14.30
CA ALA A 22 15.44 -28.43 15.43
C ALA A 22 15.72 -29.93 15.57
N ILE A 23 15.74 -30.65 14.44
CA ILE A 23 16.06 -32.07 14.38
C ILE A 23 17.54 -32.31 14.77
N ALA A 24 18.46 -31.50 14.25
CA ALA A 24 19.87 -31.58 14.64
C ALA A 24 20.08 -31.25 16.13
N LEU A 25 19.36 -30.26 16.66
CA LEU A 25 19.41 -29.85 18.06
C LEU A 25 18.86 -30.94 18.98
N ALA A 26 17.79 -31.63 18.56
CA ALA A 26 17.25 -32.79 19.27
C ALA A 26 18.28 -33.91 19.42
N LYS A 27 19.08 -34.15 18.38
CA LYS A 27 20.17 -35.13 18.44
C LYS A 27 21.30 -34.73 19.39
N ILE A 28 21.65 -33.44 19.44
CA ILE A 28 22.73 -32.93 20.30
C ILE A 28 22.29 -32.88 21.77
N LEU A 29 21.05 -32.45 22.05
CA LEU A 29 20.52 -32.30 23.40
C LEU A 29 20.06 -33.62 24.03
N GLY A 30 20.04 -34.72 23.28
CA GLY A 30 19.62 -36.05 23.74
C GLY A 30 20.33 -36.53 25.01
N GLY A 31 21.59 -36.13 25.21
CA GLY A 31 22.39 -36.54 26.37
C GLY A 31 22.08 -35.85 27.70
N VAL A 32 21.14 -34.88 27.75
CA VAL A 32 20.86 -34.06 28.94
C VAL A 32 19.56 -34.48 29.65
N ILE A 33 18.87 -35.53 29.15
CA ILE A 33 17.52 -35.86 29.59
C ILE A 33 17.53 -36.77 30.84
N PRO A 34 16.74 -36.47 31.88
CA PRO A 34 16.62 -37.33 33.06
C PRO A 34 15.99 -38.70 32.72
N LEU A 35 16.59 -39.76 33.25
CA LEU A 35 16.13 -41.15 33.14
C LEU A 35 14.71 -41.31 33.72
N GLY A 36 13.75 -41.78 32.90
CA GLY A 36 12.38 -42.11 33.32
C GLY A 36 11.25 -41.54 32.44
N LEU A 37 11.48 -40.46 31.68
CA LEU A 37 10.49 -39.94 30.71
C LEU A 37 10.36 -40.80 29.45
N LYS A 38 11.41 -41.55 29.11
CA LYS A 38 11.49 -42.43 27.95
C LYS A 38 10.46 -43.56 27.95
N GLU A 39 10.07 -44.06 29.13
CA GLU A 39 9.08 -45.14 29.27
C GLU A 39 7.63 -44.64 29.20
N ARG A 40 7.39 -43.33 29.33
CA ARG A 40 6.06 -42.72 29.29
C ARG A 40 5.67 -42.17 27.91
N ILE A 41 6.65 -41.86 27.06
CA ILE A 41 6.44 -41.32 25.71
C ILE A 41 6.73 -42.43 24.71
N GLY A 42 5.66 -43.08 24.21
CA GLY A 42 5.78 -44.13 23.20
C GLY A 42 6.13 -43.56 21.82
N ALA A 43 7.05 -44.23 21.11
CA ALA A 43 7.40 -43.90 19.73
C ALA A 43 6.14 -43.80 18.84
N ASP A 44 5.21 -44.73 19.01
CA ASP A 44 3.94 -44.78 18.28
C ASP A 44 3.12 -43.48 18.39
N SER A 45 3.20 -42.76 19.52
CA SER A 45 2.48 -41.49 19.72
C SER A 45 3.10 -40.36 18.89
N VAL A 46 4.43 -40.28 18.84
CA VAL A 46 5.16 -39.31 18.01
C VAL A 46 4.83 -39.56 16.55
N ASP A 47 4.83 -40.83 16.17
CA ASP A 47 4.66 -41.30 14.80
C ASP A 47 3.27 -40.96 14.28
N HIS A 48 2.25 -41.22 15.09
CA HIS A 48 0.88 -40.86 14.79
C HIS A 48 0.70 -39.35 14.61
N ILE A 49 1.29 -38.52 15.49
CA ILE A 49 1.20 -37.05 15.39
C ILE A 49 1.91 -36.56 14.12
N LEU A 50 3.12 -37.03 13.84
CA LEU A 50 3.87 -36.67 12.64
C LEU A 50 3.10 -37.05 11.36
N SER A 51 2.50 -38.24 11.31
CA SER A 51 1.67 -38.66 10.17
C SER A 51 0.42 -37.80 9.98
N ILE A 52 -0.26 -37.40 11.07
CA ILE A 52 -1.37 -36.45 11.00
C ILE A 52 -0.88 -35.12 10.40
N ILE A 53 0.22 -34.58 10.89
CA ILE A 53 0.78 -33.31 10.37
C ILE A 53 1.11 -33.45 8.88
N ALA A 54 1.82 -34.51 8.48
CA ALA A 54 2.22 -34.72 7.09
C ALA A 54 1.01 -34.80 6.14
N ASN A 55 -0.04 -35.54 6.52
CA ASN A 55 -1.22 -35.70 5.67
C ASN A 55 -2.13 -34.47 5.65
N SER A 56 -2.33 -33.82 6.81
CA SER A 56 -3.22 -32.66 6.92
C SER A 56 -2.59 -31.39 6.36
N MET A 57 -1.30 -31.13 6.60
CA MET A 57 -0.69 -29.85 6.27
C MET A 57 -0.52 -29.61 4.78
N LEU A 58 -0.35 -30.66 3.97
CA LEU A 58 -0.32 -30.52 2.51
C LEU A 58 -1.68 -30.08 1.97
N THR A 59 -2.76 -30.67 2.48
CA THR A 59 -4.14 -30.31 2.14
C THR A 59 -4.47 -28.88 2.58
N VAL A 60 -4.16 -28.53 3.82
CA VAL A 60 -4.38 -27.17 4.37
C VAL A 60 -3.56 -26.13 3.59
N THR A 61 -2.33 -26.46 3.20
CA THR A 61 -1.49 -25.59 2.36
C THR A 61 -2.12 -25.37 0.99
N THR A 62 -2.57 -26.45 0.34
CA THR A 62 -3.21 -26.37 -0.98
C THR A 62 -4.48 -25.52 -0.90
N PHE A 63 -5.36 -25.80 0.07
CA PHE A 63 -6.56 -25.01 0.31
C PHE A 63 -6.23 -23.53 0.54
N SER A 64 -5.25 -23.24 1.40
CA SER A 64 -4.84 -21.86 1.71
C SER A 64 -4.27 -21.14 0.50
N LEU A 65 -3.50 -21.82 -0.34
CA LEU A 65 -2.98 -21.27 -1.59
C LEU A 65 -4.11 -21.00 -2.59
N THR A 66 -5.07 -21.92 -2.72
CA THR A 66 -6.25 -21.72 -3.58
C THR A 66 -7.08 -20.53 -3.12
N VAL A 67 -7.35 -20.39 -1.82
CA VAL A 67 -8.08 -19.24 -1.26
C VAL A 67 -7.30 -17.95 -1.46
N MET A 68 -5.97 -17.96 -1.25
CA MET A 68 -5.12 -16.80 -1.55
C MET A 68 -5.24 -16.39 -3.02
N VAL A 69 -5.09 -17.33 -3.97
CA VAL A 69 -5.20 -17.05 -5.41
C VAL A 69 -6.60 -16.55 -5.78
N ALA A 70 -7.64 -17.19 -5.25
CA ALA A 70 -9.03 -16.77 -5.47
C ALA A 70 -9.30 -15.37 -4.89
N SER A 71 -8.76 -15.05 -3.71
CA SER A 71 -8.83 -13.72 -3.12
C SER A 71 -8.08 -12.70 -3.98
N HIS A 72 -6.88 -13.00 -4.48
CA HIS A 72 -6.17 -12.10 -5.41
C HIS A 72 -6.93 -11.90 -6.72
N GLN A 73 -7.57 -12.95 -7.25
CA GLN A 73 -8.41 -12.85 -8.44
C GLN A 73 -9.67 -12.01 -8.18
N SER A 74 -10.32 -12.22 -7.03
CA SER A 74 -11.46 -11.44 -6.56
C SER A 74 -11.08 -9.98 -6.32
N VAL A 75 -9.87 -9.74 -5.81
CA VAL A 75 -9.31 -8.39 -5.69
C VAL A 75 -9.04 -7.81 -7.09
N SER A 76 -8.45 -8.56 -8.02
CA SER A 76 -8.25 -8.06 -9.38
C SER A 76 -9.56 -7.78 -10.13
N SER A 77 -10.65 -8.50 -9.80
CA SER A 77 -11.96 -8.35 -10.43
C SER A 77 -12.85 -7.29 -9.75
N GLN A 78 -12.59 -6.95 -8.50
CA GLN A 78 -13.31 -5.88 -7.78
C GLN A 78 -12.51 -4.56 -7.70
N TRP A 79 -11.17 -4.61 -7.84
CA TRP A 79 -10.27 -3.49 -7.56
C TRP A 79 -9.45 -3.09 -8.78
N THR A 80 -9.04 -1.82 -8.86
CA THR A 80 -8.11 -1.40 -9.90
C THR A 80 -6.69 -1.92 -9.64
N PRO A 81 -5.87 -2.14 -10.70
CA PRO A 81 -4.48 -2.59 -10.55
C PRO A 81 -3.62 -1.72 -9.61
N ARG A 82 -4.05 -0.48 -9.35
CA ARG A 82 -3.40 0.48 -8.45
C ARG A 82 -3.73 0.22 -6.97
N ALA A 83 -4.99 -0.05 -6.64
CA ALA A 83 -5.38 -0.45 -5.27
C ALA A 83 -4.76 -1.79 -4.85
N HIS A 84 -4.53 -2.69 -5.81
CA HIS A 84 -3.81 -3.96 -5.59
C HIS A 84 -2.38 -3.78 -5.03
N GLN A 85 -1.73 -2.62 -5.25
CA GLN A 85 -0.39 -2.34 -4.73
C GLN A 85 -0.32 -2.28 -3.19
N ILE A 86 -1.42 -1.93 -2.52
CA ILE A 86 -1.51 -1.94 -1.05
C ILE A 86 -1.64 -3.36 -0.52
N LEU A 87 -2.32 -4.25 -1.26
CA LEU A 87 -2.62 -5.62 -0.83
C LEU A 87 -1.42 -6.56 -0.99
N LEU A 88 -0.56 -6.33 -2.00
CA LEU A 88 0.68 -7.09 -2.20
C LEU A 88 1.74 -6.91 -1.09
N GLN A 89 1.50 -6.02 -0.12
CA GLN A 89 2.37 -5.85 1.05
C GLN A 89 1.97 -6.72 2.24
N ASP A 90 0.95 -7.59 2.11
CA ASP A 90 0.52 -8.42 3.22
C ASP A 90 1.50 -9.55 3.55
N THR A 91 2.27 -9.33 4.61
CA THR A 91 3.24 -10.31 5.10
C THR A 91 2.62 -11.42 5.95
N THR A 92 1.35 -11.29 6.34
CA THR A 92 0.64 -12.23 7.21
C THR A 92 0.32 -13.51 6.45
N THR A 93 -0.32 -13.39 5.28
CA THR A 93 -0.62 -14.51 4.36
C THR A 93 0.64 -15.33 4.09
N HIS A 94 1.73 -14.67 3.69
CA HIS A 94 2.98 -15.37 3.39
C HIS A 94 3.60 -16.07 4.60
N THR A 95 3.44 -15.53 5.81
CA THR A 95 3.94 -16.19 7.05
C THR A 95 3.14 -17.46 7.33
N VAL A 96 1.82 -17.39 7.25
CA VAL A 96 0.93 -18.51 7.53
C VAL A 96 1.18 -19.67 6.56
N LEU A 97 1.21 -19.41 5.25
CA LEU A 97 1.52 -20.43 4.25
C LEU A 97 2.91 -21.05 4.47
N ALA A 98 3.90 -20.22 4.82
CA ALA A 98 5.24 -20.72 5.09
C ALA A 98 5.29 -21.63 6.32
N THR A 99 4.54 -21.33 7.37
CA THR A 99 4.39 -22.20 8.55
C THR A 99 3.75 -23.54 8.17
N PHE A 100 2.75 -23.54 7.30
CA PHE A 100 2.07 -24.77 6.87
C PHE A 100 2.98 -25.70 6.06
N VAL A 101 3.68 -25.14 5.07
CA VAL A 101 4.68 -25.88 4.27
C VAL A 101 5.82 -26.36 5.17
N GLY A 102 6.31 -25.50 6.07
CA GLY A 102 7.40 -25.84 6.98
C GLY A 102 7.04 -26.97 7.95
N ALA A 103 5.81 -26.98 8.46
CA ALA A 103 5.29 -28.05 9.31
C ALA A 103 5.16 -29.38 8.55
N TYR A 104 4.67 -29.34 7.30
CA TYR A 104 4.63 -30.50 6.42
C TYR A 104 6.03 -31.09 6.18
N LEU A 105 7.00 -30.25 5.81
CA LEU A 105 8.38 -30.67 5.57
C LEU A 105 9.06 -31.17 6.84
N TYR A 106 8.82 -30.52 7.99
CA TYR A 106 9.28 -31.01 9.30
C TYR A 106 8.78 -32.43 9.55
N ALA A 107 7.47 -32.67 9.37
CA ALA A 107 6.88 -33.97 9.62
C ALA A 107 7.44 -35.04 8.68
N LEU A 108 7.60 -34.73 7.39
CA LEU A 108 8.19 -35.64 6.40
C LEU A 108 9.64 -36.03 6.77
N VAL A 109 10.48 -35.04 7.06
CA VAL A 109 11.89 -35.29 7.42
C VAL A 109 11.98 -36.05 8.74
N ALA A 110 11.15 -35.72 9.73
CA ALA A 110 11.10 -36.44 11.01
C ALA A 110 10.67 -37.91 10.84
N ILE A 111 9.67 -38.19 10.00
CA ILE A 111 9.24 -39.56 9.66
C ILE A 111 10.39 -40.34 9.00
N ILE A 112 11.02 -39.78 7.96
CA ILE A 112 12.14 -40.43 7.24
C ILE A 112 13.31 -40.73 8.19
N MET A 113 13.66 -39.77 9.06
CA MET A 113 14.77 -39.90 9.99
C MET A 113 14.48 -40.94 11.09
N ARG A 114 13.20 -41.11 11.47
CA ARG A 114 12.77 -42.12 12.43
C ARG A 114 12.69 -43.52 11.82
N GLU A 115 12.22 -43.66 10.59
CA GLU A 115 12.23 -44.94 9.86
C GLU A 115 13.64 -45.45 9.57
N SER A 116 14.59 -44.53 9.33
CA SER A 116 16.01 -44.87 9.13
C SER A 116 16.78 -45.21 10.43
N GLN A 117 16.10 -45.34 11.57
CA GLN A 117 16.67 -45.71 12.87
C GLN A 117 17.80 -44.78 13.35
N VAL A 118 17.80 -43.52 12.88
CA VAL A 118 18.82 -42.54 13.27
C VAL A 118 18.62 -42.08 14.73
N PHE A 119 17.37 -42.07 15.20
CA PHE A 119 17.03 -41.69 16.56
C PHE A 119 17.13 -42.86 17.54
N LYS A 120 18.00 -42.75 18.55
CA LYS A 120 18.03 -43.66 19.69
C LYS A 120 17.07 -43.16 20.77
N GLY A 121 16.42 -44.07 21.51
CA GLY A 121 15.17 -43.73 22.23
C GLY A 121 15.16 -42.57 23.23
N GLU A 122 16.29 -41.98 23.65
CA GLU A 122 16.31 -40.72 24.39
C GLU A 122 15.98 -39.50 23.50
N GLU A 123 16.42 -39.53 22.23
CA GLU A 123 16.19 -38.48 21.24
C GLU A 123 14.70 -38.38 20.85
N LEU A 124 13.93 -39.46 21.03
CA LEU A 124 12.48 -39.50 20.81
C LEU A 124 11.71 -38.55 21.75
N VAL A 125 12.21 -38.35 22.97
CA VAL A 125 11.57 -37.44 23.95
C VAL A 125 11.68 -36.00 23.47
N ILE A 126 12.84 -35.59 22.94
CA ILE A 126 13.01 -34.23 22.41
C ILE A 126 12.20 -34.06 21.12
N LEU A 127 12.21 -35.07 20.24
CA LEU A 127 11.39 -35.05 19.04
C LEU A 127 9.90 -34.89 19.37
N PHE A 128 9.41 -35.53 20.43
CA PHE A 128 8.03 -35.37 20.90
C PHE A 128 7.73 -33.93 21.34
N PHE A 129 8.56 -33.34 22.20
CA PHE A 129 8.35 -31.95 22.65
C PHE A 129 8.46 -30.95 21.50
N MET A 130 9.41 -31.14 20.57
CA MET A 130 9.51 -30.32 19.36
C MET A 130 8.28 -30.47 18.48
N THR A 131 7.75 -31.69 18.35
CA THR A 131 6.51 -31.94 17.60
C THR A 131 5.32 -31.25 18.25
N ILE A 132 5.20 -31.26 19.58
CA ILE A 132 4.18 -30.48 20.30
C ILE A 132 4.32 -28.98 20.01
N LEU A 133 5.54 -28.45 20.03
CA LEU A 133 5.79 -27.04 19.73
C LEU A 133 5.39 -26.69 18.29
N VAL A 134 5.68 -27.57 17.33
CA VAL A 134 5.22 -27.44 15.94
C VAL A 134 3.70 -27.48 15.87
N VAL A 135 3.03 -28.40 16.58
CA VAL A 135 1.55 -28.44 16.65
C VAL A 135 0.97 -27.14 17.18
N LEU A 136 1.51 -26.60 18.28
CA LEU A 136 1.07 -25.32 18.84
C LEU A 136 1.25 -24.18 17.83
N MET A 137 2.38 -24.15 17.12
CA MET A 137 2.65 -23.17 16.06
C MET A 137 1.64 -23.30 14.91
N ILE A 138 1.27 -24.51 14.51
CA ILE A 138 0.23 -24.77 13.49
C ILE A 138 -1.11 -24.22 13.96
N VAL A 139 -1.53 -24.50 15.20
CA VAL A 139 -2.81 -24.02 15.75
C VAL A 139 -2.86 -22.49 15.70
N VAL A 140 -1.80 -21.81 16.17
CA VAL A 140 -1.73 -20.34 16.12
C VAL A 140 -1.76 -19.84 14.67
N ALA A 141 -1.07 -20.51 13.75
CA ALA A 141 -1.07 -20.14 12.34
C ALA A 141 -2.45 -20.31 11.69
N ILE A 142 -3.20 -21.37 12.02
CA ILE A 142 -4.58 -21.58 11.56
C ILE A 142 -5.51 -20.50 12.11
N VAL A 143 -5.46 -20.20 13.41
CA VAL A 143 -6.29 -19.13 13.98
C VAL A 143 -5.98 -17.78 13.32
N ARG A 144 -4.68 -17.47 13.14
CA ARG A 144 -4.26 -16.27 12.41
C ARG A 144 -4.73 -16.27 10.96
N TRP A 145 -4.72 -17.42 10.29
CA TRP A 145 -5.23 -17.57 8.93
C TRP A 145 -6.71 -17.24 8.85
N ILE A 146 -7.52 -17.82 9.74
CA ILE A 146 -8.98 -17.61 9.78
C ILE A 146 -9.29 -16.14 10.02
N MET A 147 -8.69 -15.52 11.04
CA MET A 147 -8.87 -14.09 11.30
C MET A 147 -8.42 -13.23 10.12
N HIS A 148 -7.39 -13.65 9.39
CA HIS A 148 -6.91 -12.92 8.24
C HIS A 148 -7.80 -13.10 7.00
N LEU A 149 -8.44 -14.27 6.83
CA LEU A 149 -9.39 -14.54 5.75
C LEU A 149 -10.62 -13.64 5.81
N GLU A 150 -11.05 -13.25 7.00
CA GLU A 150 -12.17 -12.30 7.17
C GLU A 150 -11.83 -10.90 6.61
N LEU A 151 -10.54 -10.56 6.57
CA LEU A 151 -10.01 -9.26 6.17
C LEU A 151 -9.61 -9.24 4.67
N LEU A 152 -9.20 -10.39 4.14
CA LEU A 152 -8.74 -10.55 2.76
C LEU A 152 -9.86 -10.32 1.74
N GLY A 153 -9.88 -9.13 1.15
CA GLY A 153 -10.85 -8.72 0.13
C GLY A 153 -11.96 -7.82 0.66
N SER A 154 -11.91 -7.39 1.93
CA SER A 154 -12.85 -6.41 2.47
C SER A 154 -12.69 -5.07 1.77
N LEU A 155 -13.74 -4.67 1.05
CA LEU A 155 -13.84 -3.35 0.44
C LEU A 155 -13.63 -2.24 1.47
N ILE A 156 -14.24 -2.41 2.64
CA ILE A 156 -14.26 -1.44 3.72
C ILE A 156 -12.85 -1.23 4.30
N GLU A 157 -12.10 -2.30 4.53
CA GLU A 157 -10.77 -2.20 5.15
C GLU A 157 -9.75 -1.61 4.19
N THR A 158 -9.71 -2.08 2.93
CA THR A 158 -8.72 -1.59 1.97
C THR A 158 -9.01 -0.14 1.58
N SER A 159 -10.27 0.24 1.37
CA SER A 159 -10.64 1.65 1.17
C SER A 159 -10.34 2.49 2.42
N GLY A 160 -10.48 1.93 3.63
CA GLY A 160 -10.06 2.58 4.88
C GLY A 160 -8.56 2.79 4.99
N ARG A 161 -7.75 1.83 4.52
CA ARG A 161 -6.29 1.98 4.45
C ARG A 161 -5.88 3.02 3.41
N ILE A 162 -6.54 3.06 2.26
CA ILE A 162 -6.34 4.10 1.25
C ILE A 162 -6.69 5.48 1.84
N GLU A 163 -7.86 5.61 2.44
CA GLU A 163 -8.34 6.84 3.09
C GLU A 163 -7.36 7.35 4.14
N LYS A 164 -6.90 6.48 5.05
CA LYS A 164 -5.90 6.85 6.06
C LYS A 164 -4.61 7.37 5.43
N LYS A 165 -4.10 6.70 4.39
CA LYS A 165 -2.87 7.12 3.71
C LYS A 165 -3.06 8.42 2.91
N SER A 166 -4.22 8.61 2.31
CA SER A 166 -4.60 9.87 1.68
C SER A 166 -4.68 11.01 2.69
N LEU A 167 -5.24 10.77 3.87
CA LEU A 167 -5.32 11.76 4.94
C LEU A 167 -3.93 12.18 5.41
N GLU A 168 -3.03 11.22 5.68
CA GLU A 168 -1.63 11.50 6.06
C GLU A 168 -0.90 12.37 4.99
N ALA A 169 -1.05 12.04 3.71
CA ALA A 169 -0.42 12.79 2.62
C ALA A 169 -1.08 14.15 2.35
N TYR A 170 -2.39 14.26 2.54
CA TYR A 170 -3.14 15.50 2.33
C TYR A 170 -2.87 16.49 3.45
N ASP A 171 -2.90 16.06 4.70
CA ASP A 171 -2.54 16.90 5.85
C ASP A 171 -1.09 17.41 5.73
N LEU A 172 -0.16 16.58 5.25
CA LEU A 172 1.21 17.01 4.97
C LEU A 172 1.25 18.17 3.95
N ARG A 173 0.51 18.04 2.84
CA ARG A 173 0.49 19.05 1.77
C ARG A 173 -0.32 20.29 2.16
N CYS A 174 -1.29 20.16 3.05
CA CYS A 174 -2.00 21.30 3.59
C CYS A 174 -1.13 22.10 4.59
N ASN A 175 -0.41 21.42 5.48
CA ASN A 175 0.51 22.09 6.41
C ASN A 175 1.73 22.67 5.69
N TYR A 176 2.17 22.01 4.61
CA TYR A 176 3.29 22.43 3.77
C TYR A 176 2.88 22.44 2.29
N PRO A 177 2.20 23.53 1.82
CA PRO A 177 1.67 23.67 0.45
C PRO A 177 2.70 23.52 -0.67
N THR A 178 3.98 23.65 -0.35
CA THR A 178 5.14 23.58 -1.26
C THR A 178 6.21 22.67 -0.65
N LEU A 179 5.84 21.76 0.25
CA LEU A 179 6.78 20.96 1.06
C LEU A 179 7.76 21.82 1.87
N GLY A 180 7.34 23.01 2.30
CA GLY A 180 8.15 23.95 3.09
C GLY A 180 9.04 24.88 2.26
N ALA A 181 8.91 24.85 0.93
CA ALA A 181 9.63 25.71 -0.01
C ALA A 181 8.85 27.00 -0.35
N HIS A 182 9.40 27.86 -1.18
CA HIS A 182 8.63 28.95 -1.78
C HIS A 182 7.69 28.44 -2.90
N PRO A 183 6.59 29.15 -3.19
CA PRO A 183 5.79 28.91 -4.39
C PRO A 183 6.63 29.10 -5.66
N LEU A 184 6.52 28.18 -6.61
CA LEU A 184 7.21 28.26 -7.89
C LEU A 184 6.65 29.40 -8.77
N ASP A 185 7.54 30.30 -9.18
CA ASP A 185 7.34 31.21 -10.30
C ASP A 185 8.04 30.63 -11.53
N GLU A 186 7.26 30.01 -12.42
CA GLU A 186 7.78 29.32 -13.60
C GLU A 186 8.39 30.28 -14.62
N GLU A 187 7.84 31.50 -14.77
CA GLU A 187 8.38 32.50 -15.68
C GLU A 187 9.78 32.94 -15.26
N ARG A 188 9.99 33.15 -13.96
CA ARG A 188 11.31 33.47 -13.42
C ARG A 188 12.26 32.28 -13.51
N ALA A 189 11.79 31.09 -13.15
CA ALA A 189 12.60 29.87 -13.14
C ALA A 189 13.09 29.46 -14.54
N SER A 190 12.26 29.66 -15.58
CA SER A 190 12.59 29.31 -16.97
C SER A 190 13.80 30.03 -17.56
N ARG A 191 14.29 31.10 -16.90
CA ARG A 191 15.49 31.84 -17.29
C ARG A 191 16.78 31.24 -16.72
N LEU A 192 16.65 30.29 -15.80
CA LEU A 192 17.76 29.61 -15.15
C LEU A 192 18.19 28.38 -15.97
N ARG A 193 19.23 27.69 -15.51
CA ARG A 193 19.70 26.47 -16.18
C ARG A 193 18.68 25.36 -16.02
N GLU A 194 18.26 24.77 -17.14
CA GLU A 194 17.35 23.63 -17.18
C GLU A 194 18.01 22.34 -16.67
N VAL A 195 17.27 21.60 -15.86
CA VAL A 195 17.59 20.23 -15.45
C VAL A 195 16.49 19.32 -15.98
N THR A 196 16.86 18.40 -16.87
CA THR A 196 15.92 17.48 -17.50
C THR A 196 15.92 16.12 -16.81
N SER A 197 14.82 15.38 -16.90
CA SER A 197 14.70 14.04 -16.35
C SER A 197 15.54 13.04 -17.15
N ASP A 198 16.32 12.20 -16.45
CA ASP A 198 17.07 11.08 -17.03
C ASP A 198 16.17 9.84 -17.25
N LYS A 199 14.97 9.84 -16.68
CA LYS A 199 14.03 8.70 -16.63
C LYS A 199 12.64 9.07 -17.13
N THR A 200 11.89 8.06 -17.53
CA THR A 200 10.45 8.15 -17.79
C THR A 200 9.69 7.47 -16.65
N GLY A 201 8.77 8.18 -15.99
CA GLY A 201 8.01 7.66 -14.86
C GLY A 201 7.26 8.74 -14.08
N TYR A 202 6.81 8.41 -12.88
CA TYR A 202 6.16 9.34 -11.96
C TYR A 202 7.17 9.93 -10.97
N VAL A 203 7.06 11.24 -10.71
CA VAL A 203 7.72 11.88 -9.57
C VAL A 203 7.10 11.32 -8.30
N GLN A 204 7.85 10.50 -7.57
CA GLN A 204 7.38 9.75 -6.42
C GLN A 204 7.57 10.50 -5.12
N GLN A 205 8.74 11.08 -4.94
CA GLN A 205 9.13 11.79 -3.72
C GLN A 205 10.17 12.86 -4.07
N VAL A 206 10.13 13.96 -3.34
CA VAL A 206 11.14 15.00 -3.33
C VAL A 206 11.75 15.02 -1.93
N TYR A 207 13.07 14.87 -1.83
CA TYR A 207 13.79 14.95 -0.56
C TYR A 207 14.25 16.39 -0.32
N GLN A 208 13.31 17.22 0.14
CA GLN A 208 13.51 18.67 0.24
C GLN A 208 14.69 19.07 1.15
N ASP A 209 14.94 18.36 2.26
CA ASP A 209 16.09 18.64 3.14
C ASP A 209 17.43 18.55 2.41
N ARG A 210 17.58 17.50 1.58
CA ARG A 210 18.82 17.24 0.82
C ARG A 210 19.01 18.24 -0.31
N LEU A 211 17.92 18.66 -0.96
CA LEU A 211 17.96 19.69 -2.00
C LEU A 211 18.33 21.06 -1.39
N GLN A 212 17.77 21.37 -0.23
CA GLN A 212 18.05 22.59 0.51
C GLN A 212 19.53 22.67 0.93
N ASP A 213 20.10 21.59 1.44
CA ASP A 213 21.52 21.54 1.82
C ASP A 213 22.42 21.78 0.59
N ALA A 214 22.13 21.12 -0.53
CA ALA A 214 22.88 21.32 -1.77
C ALA A 214 22.77 22.76 -2.32
N ALA A 215 21.57 23.35 -2.26
CA ALA A 215 21.34 24.73 -2.66
C ALA A 215 22.13 25.72 -1.78
N LYS A 216 22.16 25.49 -0.44
CA LYS A 216 22.94 26.29 0.50
C LYS A 216 24.44 26.20 0.26
N GLU A 217 24.98 25.01 0.07
CA GLU A 217 26.41 24.80 -0.21
C GLU A 217 26.86 25.49 -1.50
N ALA A 218 26.00 25.49 -2.52
CA ALA A 218 26.26 26.17 -3.80
C ALA A 218 25.96 27.68 -3.78
N GLY A 219 25.31 28.20 -2.73
CA GLY A 219 24.81 29.59 -2.70
C GLY A 219 23.76 29.88 -3.77
N ALA A 220 23.05 28.84 -4.23
CA ALA A 220 22.14 28.82 -5.36
C ALA A 220 20.69 28.57 -4.92
N ASP A 221 19.75 28.70 -5.84
CA ASP A 221 18.34 28.36 -5.71
C ASP A 221 17.98 27.16 -6.61
N ILE A 222 17.04 26.33 -6.15
CA ILE A 222 16.54 25.17 -6.90
C ILE A 222 15.02 25.30 -7.06
N HIS A 223 14.58 25.26 -8.31
CA HIS A 223 13.18 25.35 -8.71
C HIS A 223 12.71 23.99 -9.23
N VAL A 224 11.86 23.29 -8.48
CA VAL A 224 11.28 22.01 -8.92
C VAL A 224 10.08 22.30 -9.81
N ALA A 225 10.10 21.87 -11.07
CA ALA A 225 9.03 22.14 -12.03
C ALA A 225 7.82 21.22 -11.83
N ARG A 226 8.08 19.97 -11.44
CA ARG A 226 7.07 18.89 -11.48
C ARG A 226 6.61 18.52 -10.08
N PRO A 227 5.30 18.59 -9.77
CA PRO A 227 4.80 18.18 -8.47
C PRO A 227 4.93 16.66 -8.29
N VAL A 228 4.97 16.21 -7.04
CA VAL A 228 4.82 14.79 -6.71
C VAL A 228 3.51 14.26 -7.32
N GLY A 229 3.58 13.11 -7.97
CA GLY A 229 2.48 12.48 -8.70
C GLY A 229 2.45 12.78 -10.20
N ALA A 230 3.21 13.77 -10.68
CA ALA A 230 3.31 14.07 -12.10
C ALA A 230 4.05 12.97 -12.86
N PHE A 231 3.59 12.68 -14.08
CA PHE A 231 4.31 11.81 -15.01
C PHE A 231 5.28 12.64 -15.86
N VAL A 232 6.52 12.19 -15.98
CA VAL A 232 7.59 12.83 -16.73
C VAL A 232 8.19 11.84 -17.72
N PHE A 233 8.53 12.32 -18.91
CA PHE A 233 9.32 11.60 -19.89
C PHE A 233 10.80 11.93 -19.73
N ARG A 234 11.66 11.00 -20.17
CA ARG A 234 13.09 11.30 -20.31
C ARG A 234 13.28 12.50 -21.25
N GLY A 235 14.00 13.52 -20.78
CA GLY A 235 14.19 14.79 -21.48
C GLY A 235 13.20 15.89 -21.08
N ASP A 236 12.12 15.58 -20.35
CA ASP A 236 11.24 16.61 -19.80
C ASP A 236 11.96 17.40 -18.71
N ILE A 237 11.60 18.67 -18.56
CA ILE A 237 12.12 19.52 -17.49
C ILE A 237 11.67 18.96 -16.12
N LEU A 238 12.65 18.65 -15.29
CA LEU A 238 12.50 18.27 -13.89
C LEU A 238 12.48 19.52 -12.99
N GLY A 239 13.25 20.54 -13.39
CA GLY A 239 13.30 21.83 -12.74
C GLY A 239 14.41 22.70 -13.30
N TRP A 240 14.74 23.77 -12.56
CA TRP A 240 15.76 24.73 -12.92
C TRP A 240 16.64 25.08 -11.71
N THR A 241 17.86 25.55 -11.96
CA THR A 241 18.76 26.05 -10.92
C THR A 241 19.72 27.10 -11.47
N ASP A 242 20.15 28.05 -10.64
CA ASP A 242 21.28 28.95 -10.93
C ASP A 242 22.63 28.41 -10.40
N GLY A 243 22.61 27.22 -9.79
CA GLY A 243 23.79 26.51 -9.31
C GLY A 243 24.57 25.77 -10.40
N GLY A 244 25.77 25.33 -10.04
CA GLY A 244 26.62 24.48 -10.88
C GLY A 244 26.16 23.02 -10.96
N ASP A 245 27.01 22.15 -11.48
CA ASP A 245 26.69 20.73 -11.70
C ASP A 245 26.33 19.96 -10.40
N ALA A 246 26.78 20.45 -9.24
CA ALA A 246 26.41 19.87 -7.95
C ALA A 246 24.90 19.95 -7.66
N CYS A 247 24.24 21.07 -7.99
CA CYS A 247 22.79 21.22 -7.83
C CYS A 247 22.04 20.32 -8.80
N VAL A 248 22.53 20.21 -10.04
CA VAL A 248 21.96 19.32 -11.07
C VAL A 248 21.99 17.86 -10.60
N GLU A 249 23.14 17.39 -10.13
CA GLU A 249 23.29 16.02 -9.60
C GLU A 249 22.43 15.78 -8.35
N SER A 250 22.30 16.80 -7.49
CA SER A 250 21.42 16.75 -6.33
C SER A 250 19.96 16.58 -6.74
N MET A 251 19.48 17.29 -7.77
CA MET A 251 18.13 17.12 -8.29
C MET A 251 17.88 15.70 -8.81
N HIS A 252 18.81 15.13 -9.59
CA HIS A 252 18.70 13.74 -10.07
C HIS A 252 18.68 12.70 -8.95
N THR A 253 19.41 12.95 -7.88
CA THR A 253 19.52 12.03 -6.74
C THR A 253 18.33 12.14 -5.79
N ASN A 254 17.84 13.37 -5.57
CA ASN A 254 16.87 13.69 -4.52
C ASN A 254 15.44 13.92 -5.03
N ILE A 255 15.22 13.89 -6.35
CA ILE A 255 13.89 13.81 -6.95
C ILE A 255 13.72 12.39 -7.49
N SER A 256 12.97 11.56 -6.75
CA SER A 256 12.79 10.16 -7.10
C SER A 256 11.77 10.03 -8.23
N VAL A 257 12.21 9.49 -9.38
CA VAL A 257 11.34 9.11 -10.50
C VAL A 257 11.25 7.58 -10.58
N GLY A 258 10.03 7.05 -10.54
CA GLY A 258 9.77 5.61 -10.56
C GLY A 258 8.61 5.21 -11.47
N SER A 259 8.47 3.92 -11.77
CA SER A 259 7.47 3.42 -12.72
C SER A 259 6.02 3.50 -12.23
N LEU A 260 5.80 3.66 -10.93
CA LEU A 260 4.48 3.67 -10.28
C LEU A 260 4.38 4.86 -9.31
N ARG A 261 3.18 5.40 -9.09
CA ARG A 261 2.94 6.38 -8.01
C ARG A 261 3.04 5.69 -6.64
N ASN A 262 3.28 6.47 -5.59
CA ASN A 262 3.24 6.00 -4.20
C ASN A 262 2.41 6.95 -3.34
N TYR A 263 2.15 6.58 -2.09
CA TYR A 263 1.31 7.36 -1.16
C TYR A 263 2.09 8.34 -0.28
N ALA A 264 3.42 8.38 -0.37
CA ALA A 264 4.25 8.99 0.66
C ALA A 264 4.11 10.52 0.72
N GLN A 265 4.08 11.18 -0.44
CA GLN A 265 3.96 12.64 -0.58
C GLN A 265 2.86 13.03 -1.59
N ASP A 266 2.04 12.07 -2.02
CA ASP A 266 1.05 12.24 -3.09
C ASP A 266 -0.38 12.07 -2.56
N PRO A 267 -1.05 13.17 -2.18
CA PRO A 267 -2.43 13.10 -1.71
C PRO A 267 -3.41 12.69 -2.81
N GLY A 268 -3.12 13.08 -4.07
CA GLY A 268 -3.99 12.82 -5.20
C GLY A 268 -4.06 11.34 -5.56
N PHE A 269 -2.99 10.58 -5.35
CA PHE A 269 -2.96 9.17 -5.74
C PHE A 269 -3.98 8.31 -4.97
N GLY A 270 -4.09 8.48 -3.66
CA GLY A 270 -5.05 7.70 -2.89
C GLY A 270 -6.49 8.13 -3.13
N LEU A 271 -6.73 9.44 -3.33
CA LEU A 271 -8.05 9.94 -3.71
C LEU A 271 -8.47 9.41 -5.09
N LEU A 272 -7.55 9.37 -6.06
CA LEU A 272 -7.78 8.78 -7.37
C LEU A 272 -8.11 7.29 -7.26
N ASN A 273 -7.47 6.55 -6.37
CA ASN A 273 -7.78 5.14 -6.15
C ASN A 273 -9.19 4.95 -5.56
N LEU A 274 -9.65 5.82 -4.65
CA LEU A 274 -11.04 5.82 -4.17
C LEU A 274 -12.03 6.18 -5.29
N THR A 275 -11.69 7.16 -6.11
CA THR A 275 -12.48 7.54 -7.29
C THR A 275 -12.59 6.40 -8.30
N GLU A 276 -11.50 5.69 -8.57
CA GLU A 276 -11.51 4.53 -9.45
C GLU A 276 -12.39 3.39 -8.92
N ILE A 277 -12.38 3.14 -7.60
CA ILE A 277 -13.29 2.19 -6.95
C ILE A 277 -14.74 2.63 -7.15
N ALA A 278 -15.05 3.91 -6.94
CA ALA A 278 -16.39 4.46 -7.16
C ALA A 278 -16.84 4.30 -8.62
N GLN A 279 -15.99 4.67 -9.59
CA GLN A 279 -16.29 4.54 -11.01
C GLN A 279 -16.49 3.09 -11.44
N ARG A 280 -15.74 2.16 -10.86
CA ARG A 280 -15.91 0.73 -11.12
C ARG A 280 -17.22 0.21 -10.55
N ALA A 281 -17.61 0.64 -9.36
CA ALA A 281 -18.90 0.30 -8.76
C ALA A 281 -20.07 0.80 -9.62
N LEU A 282 -19.94 1.96 -10.27
CA LEU A 282 -20.91 2.52 -11.21
C LEU A 282 -20.89 1.88 -12.60
N SER A 283 -19.95 0.96 -12.88
CA SER A 283 -19.91 0.31 -14.19
C SER A 283 -21.13 -0.60 -14.39
N PRO A 284 -21.61 -0.79 -15.64
CA PRO A 284 -22.79 -1.62 -15.92
C PRO A 284 -22.69 -3.06 -15.42
N GLY A 285 -21.46 -3.59 -15.25
CA GLY A 285 -21.23 -4.95 -14.77
C GLY A 285 -21.31 -5.13 -13.26
N ILE A 286 -21.21 -4.06 -12.48
CA ILE A 286 -21.32 -4.10 -11.01
C ILE A 286 -22.61 -3.42 -10.56
N ASN A 287 -22.85 -2.19 -11.03
CA ASN A 287 -24.04 -1.39 -10.73
C ASN A 287 -24.34 -1.25 -9.22
N ASP A 288 -23.32 -0.90 -8.44
CA ASP A 288 -23.40 -0.65 -7.00
C ASP A 288 -23.18 0.84 -6.67
N PRO A 289 -24.24 1.66 -6.74
CA PRO A 289 -24.16 3.08 -6.40
C PRO A 289 -23.86 3.33 -4.91
N GLY A 290 -24.19 2.38 -4.02
CA GLY A 290 -23.92 2.50 -2.59
C GLY A 290 -22.42 2.57 -2.28
N THR A 291 -21.62 1.75 -2.95
CA THR A 291 -20.15 1.85 -2.88
C THR A 291 -19.63 3.19 -3.40
N ALA A 292 -20.20 3.72 -4.49
CA ALA A 292 -19.79 5.02 -5.01
C ALA A 292 -20.10 6.17 -4.03
N VAL A 293 -21.24 6.10 -3.33
CA VAL A 293 -21.58 7.03 -2.25
C VAL A 293 -20.58 6.93 -1.09
N ASP A 294 -20.22 5.72 -0.64
CA ASP A 294 -19.20 5.53 0.41
C ASP A 294 -17.85 6.11 0.01
N MET A 295 -17.36 5.81 -1.20
CA MET A 295 -16.08 6.34 -1.70
C MET A 295 -16.10 7.87 -1.80
N THR A 296 -17.23 8.45 -2.23
CA THR A 296 -17.41 9.92 -2.26
C THR A 296 -17.31 10.50 -0.85
N GLY A 297 -17.95 9.87 0.14
CA GLY A 297 -17.85 10.26 1.54
C GLY A 297 -16.43 10.15 2.12
N ARG A 298 -15.67 9.12 1.73
CA ARG A 298 -14.24 8.96 2.10
C ARG A 298 -13.38 10.08 1.52
N ILE A 299 -13.55 10.40 0.24
CA ILE A 299 -12.87 11.52 -0.41
C ILE A 299 -13.21 12.83 0.31
N ALA A 300 -14.49 13.05 0.63
CA ALA A 300 -14.93 14.22 1.37
C ALA A 300 -14.25 14.33 2.74
N ARG A 301 -14.17 13.23 3.51
CA ARG A 301 -13.50 13.22 4.83
C ARG A 301 -12.02 13.57 4.75
N VAL A 302 -11.31 13.10 3.71
CA VAL A 302 -9.91 13.50 3.49
C VAL A 302 -9.83 14.99 3.15
N LEU A 303 -10.63 15.47 2.21
CA LEU A 303 -10.53 16.86 1.76
C LEU A 303 -10.95 17.88 2.84
N LEU A 304 -11.81 17.47 3.76
CA LEU A 304 -12.29 18.24 4.91
C LEU A 304 -11.46 18.01 6.19
N SER A 305 -10.40 17.19 6.17
CA SER A 305 -9.64 16.82 7.38
C SER A 305 -8.89 18.01 7.98
N ASN A 306 -8.34 18.88 7.13
CA ASN A 306 -7.59 20.03 7.55
C ASN A 306 -8.41 21.30 7.47
N GLN A 307 -8.65 21.97 8.61
CA GLN A 307 -9.47 23.19 8.68
C GLN A 307 -8.66 24.48 8.66
N VAL A 308 -7.33 24.40 8.68
CA VAL A 308 -6.47 25.57 8.89
C VAL A 308 -6.01 26.12 7.54
N GLU A 309 -6.19 27.43 7.35
CA GLU A 309 -5.46 28.21 6.34
C GLU A 309 -4.01 28.31 6.87
N PRO A 310 -3.04 27.58 6.29
CA PRO A 310 -1.69 27.55 6.82
C PRO A 310 -1.10 28.97 6.70
N ASP A 311 -0.45 29.45 7.75
CA ASP A 311 0.61 30.45 7.58
C ASP A 311 1.85 29.65 7.14
N PRO A 312 2.23 29.67 5.85
CA PRO A 312 3.23 28.75 5.34
C PRO A 312 4.59 29.15 5.88
N GLU A 313 5.05 28.46 6.93
CA GLU A 313 6.43 28.58 7.39
C GLU A 313 7.37 28.08 6.29
N ILE A 314 8.19 28.98 5.77
CA ILE A 314 9.22 28.64 4.79
C ILE A 314 10.41 28.05 5.56
N VAL A 315 10.48 26.72 5.56
CA VAL A 315 11.58 25.94 6.14
C VAL A 315 12.76 25.84 5.16
N HIS A 316 12.47 25.85 3.86
CA HIS A 316 13.43 25.69 2.78
C HIS A 316 13.49 26.96 1.91
N ASP A 317 14.25 27.94 2.38
CA ASP A 317 14.38 29.28 1.78
C ASP A 317 15.05 29.35 0.39
N ARG A 318 15.73 28.28 -0.06
CA ARG A 318 16.38 28.21 -1.38
C ARG A 318 15.68 27.27 -2.35
N LEU A 319 14.52 26.76 -1.97
CA LEU A 319 13.72 25.88 -2.81
C LEU A 319 12.45 26.59 -3.29
N TYR A 320 12.04 26.26 -4.51
CA TYR A 320 10.78 26.70 -5.09
C TYR A 320 10.04 25.50 -5.66
N MET A 321 8.78 25.31 -5.28
CA MET A 321 7.99 24.13 -5.66
C MET A 321 6.53 24.48 -6.00
N PRO A 322 5.88 23.69 -6.86
CA PRO A 322 4.48 23.88 -7.21
C PRO A 322 3.57 23.60 -6.00
N THR A 323 2.52 24.41 -5.88
CA THR A 323 1.44 24.19 -4.92
C THR A 323 0.54 23.04 -5.34
N LEU A 324 -0.27 22.54 -4.42
CA LEU A 324 -1.27 21.52 -4.74
C LEU A 324 -2.46 22.17 -5.45
N ASP A 325 -2.65 21.87 -6.74
CA ASP A 325 -3.80 22.39 -7.51
C ASP A 325 -5.12 21.76 -7.02
N ARG A 326 -5.91 22.54 -6.27
CA ARG A 326 -7.21 22.14 -5.73
C ARG A 326 -8.24 21.89 -6.83
N HIS A 327 -8.20 22.64 -7.94
CA HIS A 327 -9.12 22.46 -9.06
C HIS A 327 -8.85 21.16 -9.82
N ALA A 328 -7.58 20.87 -10.13
CA ALA A 328 -7.20 19.59 -10.71
C ALA A 328 -7.60 18.44 -9.79
N LEU A 329 -7.31 18.54 -8.50
CA LEU A 329 -7.64 17.51 -7.52
C LEU A 329 -9.14 17.18 -7.49
N LEU A 330 -10.02 18.19 -7.39
CA LEU A 330 -11.46 17.96 -7.36
C LEU A 330 -12.01 17.45 -8.70
N ARG A 331 -11.50 17.97 -9.82
CA ARG A 331 -11.91 17.55 -11.16
C ARG A 331 -11.55 16.09 -11.45
N GLU A 332 -10.35 15.66 -11.06
CA GLU A 332 -9.85 14.29 -11.25
C GLU A 332 -10.53 13.29 -10.31
N THR A 333 -11.03 13.75 -9.16
CA THR A 333 -11.65 12.90 -8.15
C THR A 333 -13.19 12.96 -8.22
N ILE A 334 -13.80 13.95 -7.58
CA ILE A 334 -15.25 14.18 -7.53
C ILE A 334 -15.84 14.36 -8.93
N GLY A 335 -15.17 15.15 -9.79
CA GLY A 335 -15.62 15.37 -11.17
C GLY A 335 -15.63 14.09 -12.02
N ALA A 336 -14.71 13.16 -11.75
CA ALA A 336 -14.66 11.87 -12.43
C ALA A 336 -15.80 10.94 -11.97
N ILE A 337 -16.17 10.94 -10.69
CA ILE A 337 -17.34 10.21 -10.18
C ILE A 337 -18.63 10.82 -10.77
N ALA A 338 -18.75 12.15 -10.76
CA ALA A 338 -19.91 12.87 -11.29
C ALA A 338 -20.20 12.56 -12.76
N ARG A 339 -19.16 12.30 -13.58
CA ARG A 339 -19.36 11.90 -14.99
C ARG A 339 -20.05 10.54 -15.14
N HIS A 340 -19.74 9.56 -14.28
CA HIS A 340 -20.32 8.22 -14.39
C HIS A 340 -21.56 8.02 -13.49
N GLY A 341 -21.72 8.85 -12.45
CA GLY A 341 -22.81 8.73 -11.47
C GLY A 341 -24.12 9.41 -11.85
N ARG A 342 -24.21 10.05 -13.03
CA ARG A 342 -25.37 10.88 -13.43
C ARG A 342 -26.70 10.13 -13.42
N ALA A 343 -26.68 8.85 -13.76
CA ALA A 343 -27.86 8.00 -13.81
C ALA A 343 -28.34 7.53 -12.42
N HIS A 344 -27.60 7.84 -11.35
CA HIS A 344 -27.88 7.36 -9.99
C HIS A 344 -28.18 8.55 -9.06
N PRO A 345 -29.46 8.80 -8.73
CA PRO A 345 -29.87 9.95 -7.90
C PRO A 345 -29.14 10.01 -6.55
N GLU A 346 -28.92 8.88 -5.90
CA GLU A 346 -28.21 8.76 -4.63
C GLU A 346 -26.75 9.22 -4.72
N VAL A 347 -26.09 8.99 -5.87
CA VAL A 347 -24.71 9.43 -6.11
C VAL A 347 -24.69 10.93 -6.38
N VAL A 348 -25.65 11.44 -7.17
CA VAL A 348 -25.79 12.89 -7.43
C VAL A 348 -26.02 13.65 -6.12
N LEU A 349 -26.89 13.15 -5.24
CA LEU A 349 -27.13 13.75 -3.92
C LEU A 349 -25.88 13.74 -3.04
N ALA A 350 -25.13 12.64 -3.03
CA ALA A 350 -23.88 12.54 -2.27
C ALA A 350 -22.80 13.52 -2.80
N LEU A 351 -22.68 13.66 -4.12
CA LEU A 351 -21.75 14.60 -4.76
C LEU A 351 -22.14 16.05 -4.46
N SER A 352 -23.41 16.41 -4.62
CA SER A 352 -23.91 17.76 -4.32
C SER A 352 -23.71 18.12 -2.84
N SER A 353 -24.02 17.19 -1.93
CA SER A 353 -23.78 17.38 -0.49
C SER A 353 -22.29 17.58 -0.17
N THR A 354 -21.42 16.82 -0.84
CA THR A 354 -19.97 16.90 -0.70
C THR A 354 -19.44 18.25 -1.21
N LEU A 355 -19.84 18.68 -2.41
CA LEU A 355 -19.45 19.97 -2.98
C LEU A 355 -19.97 21.15 -2.16
N ALA A 356 -21.20 21.05 -1.64
CA ALA A 356 -21.75 22.05 -0.72
C ALA A 356 -20.98 22.13 0.60
N ALA A 357 -20.46 21.01 1.12
CA ALA A 357 -19.60 21.03 2.31
C ALA A 357 -18.24 21.67 1.99
N LEU A 358 -17.61 21.27 0.88
CA LEU A 358 -16.31 21.79 0.44
C LEU A 358 -16.37 23.29 0.09
N SER A 359 -17.48 23.79 -0.47
CA SER A 359 -17.64 25.21 -0.80
C SER A 359 -17.71 26.14 0.41
N ARG A 360 -17.93 25.59 1.61
CA ARG A 360 -17.91 26.31 2.90
C ARG A 360 -16.60 26.12 3.67
N HIS A 361 -15.61 25.47 3.06
CA HIS A 361 -14.31 25.23 3.68
C HIS A 361 -13.53 26.54 3.89
N GLN A 362 -12.64 26.58 4.89
CA GLN A 362 -11.83 27.77 5.20
C GLN A 362 -10.74 28.01 4.15
N ASP A 363 -10.17 26.94 3.59
CA ASP A 363 -9.28 27.01 2.42
C ASP A 363 -10.06 27.59 1.22
N SER A 364 -9.76 28.85 0.89
CA SER A 364 -10.48 29.62 -0.12
C SER A 364 -10.32 29.06 -1.53
N GLU A 365 -9.16 28.47 -1.85
CA GLU A 365 -8.91 27.80 -3.13
C GLU A 365 -9.75 26.52 -3.26
N LEU A 366 -9.79 25.71 -2.20
CA LEU A 366 -10.62 24.50 -2.19
C LEU A 366 -12.11 24.84 -2.30
N ALA A 367 -12.55 25.88 -1.57
CA ALA A 367 -13.93 26.35 -1.61
C ALA A 367 -14.32 26.89 -2.99
N ALA A 368 -13.42 27.64 -3.65
CA ALA A 368 -13.63 28.11 -5.02
C ALA A 368 -13.69 26.94 -6.01
N ALA A 369 -12.74 26.01 -5.93
CA ALA A 369 -12.71 24.82 -6.77
C ALA A 369 -13.99 23.97 -6.66
N ALA A 370 -14.56 23.86 -5.45
CA ALA A 370 -15.81 23.15 -5.23
C ALA A 370 -17.01 23.86 -5.88
N ARG A 371 -17.11 25.19 -5.76
CA ARG A 371 -18.17 25.99 -6.41
C ARG A 371 -18.09 25.90 -7.93
N ASP A 372 -16.89 25.99 -8.48
CA ASP A 372 -16.69 25.93 -9.93
C ASP A 372 -17.03 24.55 -10.49
N LEU A 373 -16.65 23.47 -9.78
CA LEU A 373 -16.99 22.12 -10.19
C LEU A 373 -18.50 21.86 -10.09
N ASP A 374 -19.15 22.36 -9.04
CA ASP A 374 -20.61 22.26 -8.88
C ASP A 374 -21.35 22.96 -10.04
N ALA A 375 -20.94 24.18 -10.40
CA ALA A 375 -21.50 24.91 -11.53
C ALA A 375 -21.30 24.17 -12.86
N GLN A 376 -20.13 23.56 -13.07
CA GLN A 376 -19.83 22.76 -14.27
C GLN A 376 -20.69 21.50 -14.36
N ILE A 377 -20.98 20.86 -13.22
CA ILE A 377 -21.83 19.66 -13.17
C ILE A 377 -23.28 20.04 -13.52
N HIS A 378 -23.83 21.10 -12.91
CA HIS A 378 -25.19 21.57 -13.18
C HIS A 378 -25.40 21.97 -14.64
N LYS A 379 -24.49 22.79 -15.20
CA LYS A 379 -24.58 23.23 -16.60
C LYS A 379 -24.68 22.06 -17.58
N ARG A 380 -23.91 21.00 -17.36
CA ARG A 380 -23.94 19.81 -18.22
C ARG A 380 -25.23 18.98 -18.07
N ILE A 381 -25.88 19.02 -16.91
CA ILE A 381 -27.17 18.36 -16.72
C ILE A 381 -28.24 19.10 -17.53
N ASP A 382 -28.23 20.43 -17.50
CA ASP A 382 -29.17 21.26 -18.27
C ASP A 382 -29.02 21.05 -19.78
N ASP A 383 -27.78 20.98 -20.28
CA ASP A 383 -27.48 20.72 -21.71
C ASP A 383 -27.98 19.31 -22.15
N ASP A 384 -27.76 18.26 -21.35
CA ASP A 384 -28.22 16.89 -21.66
C ASP A 384 -29.76 16.78 -21.68
N VAL A 385 -30.46 17.50 -20.77
CA VAL A 385 -31.93 17.54 -20.74
C VAL A 385 -32.48 18.22 -21.99
N LEU A 386 -31.81 19.28 -22.46
CA LEU A 386 -32.19 19.97 -23.70
C LEU A 386 -31.98 19.09 -24.94
N GLU A 387 -30.92 18.29 -25.00
CA GLU A 387 -30.69 17.34 -26.11
C GLU A 387 -31.68 16.17 -26.13
N GLN A 388 -32.29 15.79 -25.01
CA GLN A 388 -33.31 14.72 -24.97
C GLN A 388 -34.73 15.19 -25.32
N VAL A 389 -34.97 16.50 -25.33
CA VAL A 389 -36.28 17.12 -25.60
C VAL A 389 -36.42 17.58 -27.06
N ILE A 390 -35.31 17.64 -27.81
CA ILE A 390 -35.24 17.96 -29.24
C ILE A 390 -35.14 16.65 -30.04
#